data_AF-A0A8J3DLH4-F1
#
_entry.id   AF-A0A8J3DLH4-F1
#
_cell.length_a   1.000
_cell.length_b   1.000
_cell.length_c   1.000
_cell.angle_alpha   90.00
_cell.angle_beta   90.00
_cell.angle_gamma   90.00
#
_symmetry.space_group_name_H-M   'P 1'
#
loop_
_entity.id
_entity.type
_entity.pdbx_description
1 polymer ?
#
loop_
_entity_poly.entity_id
_entity_poly.type
_entity_poly.pdbx_seq_one_letter_code
_entity_poly.pdbx_strand_id
1 'polypeptide(L)'
;MSALPKKKTKIGGQFVAHLREMRNSLAWWMLTGNDKLVLEAMEDEHLAHASTQNGKLAVTYDAIAARGARRQSIAKAIARVEALGFVECTHRGRAAQAEYRFPATYRLTYVTGNLDGTHEWRRITSQAHGEARIAAAMQELEERSRPLRQRLQRARVANAPVAEERRKANANRQ
;
A
#
# COMPACT_ATOMS: atom_id res chain seq x y z
N MET A 1 -30.77 16.36 -17.00
CA MET A 1 -29.31 16.17 -17.18
C MET A 1 -29.09 15.11 -18.25
N SER A 2 -28.58 15.48 -19.42
CA SER A 2 -28.36 14.57 -20.55
C SER A 2 -27.13 13.69 -20.31
N ALA A 3 -27.24 12.38 -20.53
CA ALA A 3 -26.11 11.45 -20.44
C ALA A 3 -25.15 11.69 -21.61
N LEU A 4 -23.89 11.97 -21.31
CA LEU A 4 -22.86 12.23 -22.32
C LEU A 4 -22.69 11.02 -23.26
N PRO A 5 -22.54 11.24 -24.59
CA PRO A 5 -22.38 10.15 -25.55
C PRO A 5 -21.05 9.40 -25.33
N LYS A 6 -21.12 8.07 -25.33
CA LYS A 6 -19.96 7.16 -25.20
C LYS A 6 -19.12 7.19 -26.50
N LYS A 7 -17.99 7.91 -26.52
CA LYS A 7 -17.01 7.82 -27.63
C LYS A 7 -16.32 6.46 -27.62
N LYS A 8 -16.27 5.78 -28.78
CA LYS A 8 -15.53 4.52 -28.96
C LYS A 8 -14.12 4.82 -29.44
N THR A 9 -13.16 4.79 -28.54
CA THR A 9 -11.71 4.80 -28.86
C THR A 9 -11.12 3.44 -28.50
N LYS A 10 -10.49 2.76 -29.46
CA LYS A 10 -9.71 1.55 -29.18
C LYS A 10 -8.39 1.96 -28.50
N ILE A 11 -8.08 1.35 -27.37
CA ILE A 11 -6.80 1.52 -26.65
C ILE A 11 -5.93 0.32 -27.01
N GLY A 12 -4.68 0.56 -27.45
CA GLY A 12 -3.80 -0.46 -28.00
C GLY A 12 -3.12 -1.37 -26.97
N GLY A 13 -3.31 -1.14 -25.67
CA GLY A 13 -2.70 -1.90 -24.59
C GLY A 13 -3.60 -2.04 -23.38
N GLN A 14 -3.12 -2.77 -22.37
CA GLN A 14 -3.80 -2.91 -21.08
C GLN A 14 -3.82 -1.56 -20.34
N PHE A 15 -4.93 -1.27 -19.66
CA PHE A 15 -5.11 -0.05 -18.91
C PHE A 15 -6.01 -0.29 -17.69
N VAL A 16 -5.83 0.52 -16.65
CA VAL A 16 -6.78 0.62 -15.53
C VAL A 16 -7.63 1.87 -15.73
N ALA A 17 -8.94 1.69 -15.80
CA ALA A 17 -9.87 2.80 -15.94
C ALA A 17 -10.09 3.49 -14.60
N HIS A 18 -9.88 4.82 -14.55
CA HIS A 18 -10.25 5.64 -13.41
C HIS A 18 -11.50 6.44 -13.75
N LEU A 19 -12.54 6.32 -12.92
CA LEU A 19 -13.70 7.20 -13.04
C LEU A 19 -13.26 8.66 -12.83
N ARG A 20 -13.79 9.58 -13.64
CA ARG A 20 -13.57 11.02 -13.44
C ARG A 20 -14.00 11.47 -12.04
N GLU A 21 -15.12 10.92 -11.56
CA GLU A 21 -15.62 11.13 -10.21
C GLU A 21 -14.59 10.74 -9.15
N MET A 22 -13.95 9.57 -9.31
CA MET A 22 -12.92 9.10 -8.39
C MET A 22 -11.76 10.09 -8.30
N ARG A 23 -11.23 10.54 -9.45
CA ARG A 23 -10.09 11.48 -9.52
C ARG A 23 -10.41 12.87 -8.94
N ASN A 24 -11.69 13.23 -8.91
CA ASN A 24 -12.20 14.49 -8.36
C ASN A 24 -12.76 14.34 -6.94
N SER A 25 -12.65 13.16 -6.33
CA SER A 25 -13.15 12.91 -4.98
C SER A 25 -12.20 13.45 -3.91
N LEU A 26 -12.75 13.77 -2.74
CA LEU A 26 -11.95 14.14 -1.56
C LEU A 26 -10.96 13.03 -1.20
N ALA A 27 -11.37 11.76 -1.25
CA ALA A 27 -10.50 10.63 -1.00
C ALA A 27 -9.23 10.66 -1.87
N TRP A 28 -9.38 10.97 -3.16
CA TRP A 28 -8.25 11.01 -4.09
C TRP A 28 -7.30 12.17 -3.82
N TRP A 29 -7.83 13.33 -3.46
CA TRP A 29 -7.02 14.51 -3.13
C TRP A 29 -6.25 14.35 -1.81
N MET A 30 -6.72 13.50 -0.91
CA MET A 30 -6.03 13.17 0.35
C MET A 30 -4.87 12.18 0.17
N LEU A 31 -4.69 11.59 -1.02
CA LEU A 31 -3.55 10.72 -1.32
C LEU A 31 -2.26 11.54 -1.44
N THR A 32 -1.23 11.13 -0.70
CA THR A 32 0.15 11.60 -0.83
C THR A 32 0.87 10.91 -2.00
N GLY A 33 2.07 11.38 -2.35
CA GLY A 33 2.86 10.78 -3.44
C GLY A 33 3.13 9.29 -3.24
N ASN A 34 3.50 8.86 -2.02
CA ASN A 34 3.74 7.45 -1.73
C ASN A 34 2.47 6.60 -1.83
N ASP A 35 1.30 7.17 -1.54
CA ASP A 35 0.03 6.45 -1.64
C ASP A 35 -0.32 6.16 -3.11
N LYS A 36 -0.03 7.13 -3.98
CA LYS A 36 -0.20 6.97 -5.43
C LYS A 36 0.76 5.91 -5.97
N LEU A 37 2.03 5.89 -5.53
CA LEU A 37 2.98 4.84 -5.91
C LEU A 37 2.54 3.44 -5.45
N VAL A 38 1.88 3.34 -4.29
CA VAL A 38 1.28 2.07 -3.83
C VAL A 38 0.13 1.66 -4.74
N LEU A 39 -0.76 2.57 -5.10
CA LEU A 39 -1.86 2.28 -6.03
C LEU A 39 -1.33 1.86 -7.40
N GLU A 40 -0.37 2.59 -7.96
CA GLU A 40 0.26 2.27 -9.24
C GLU A 40 0.93 0.89 -9.21
N ALA A 41 1.57 0.51 -8.10
CA ALA A 41 2.15 -0.82 -7.95
C ALA A 41 1.08 -1.93 -7.95
N MET A 42 -0.08 -1.70 -7.32
CA MET A 42 -1.19 -2.66 -7.29
C MET A 42 -1.93 -2.73 -8.62
N GLU A 43 -2.06 -1.60 -9.32
CA GLU A 43 -2.61 -1.55 -10.67
C GLU A 43 -1.73 -2.30 -11.66
N ASP A 44 -0.41 -2.10 -11.61
CA ASP A 44 0.52 -2.81 -12.47
C ASP A 44 0.50 -4.33 -12.23
N GLU A 45 0.47 -4.77 -10.96
CA GLU A 45 0.28 -6.18 -10.63
C GLU A 45 -1.03 -6.72 -11.20
N HIS A 46 -2.11 -5.94 -11.12
CA HIS A 46 -3.39 -6.34 -11.70
C HIS A 46 -3.32 -6.48 -13.23
N LEU A 47 -2.66 -5.55 -13.92
CA LEU A 47 -2.46 -5.62 -15.37
C LEU A 47 -1.56 -6.80 -15.77
N ALA A 48 -0.49 -7.06 -15.00
CA ALA A 48 0.41 -8.20 -15.22
C ALA A 48 -0.33 -9.55 -15.19
N HIS A 49 -1.42 -9.67 -14.43
CA HIS A 49 -2.30 -10.84 -14.39
C HIS A 49 -3.52 -10.73 -15.31
N ALA A 50 -3.38 -10.01 -16.43
CA ALA A 50 -4.41 -9.80 -17.44
C ALA A 50 -5.73 -9.24 -16.86
N SER A 51 -5.65 -8.48 -15.77
CA SER A 51 -6.80 -7.90 -15.08
C SER A 51 -7.81 -8.92 -14.52
N THR A 52 -7.39 -10.18 -14.32
CA THR A 52 -8.29 -11.26 -13.85
C THR A 52 -8.20 -11.54 -12.36
N GLN A 53 -7.11 -11.12 -11.70
CA GLN A 53 -6.79 -11.52 -10.33
C GLN A 53 -7.08 -10.43 -9.28
N ASN A 54 -8.05 -9.55 -9.53
CA ASN A 54 -8.40 -8.57 -8.50
C ASN A 54 -8.86 -9.28 -7.21
N GLY A 55 -8.27 -8.91 -6.07
CA GLY A 55 -8.48 -9.58 -4.78
C GLY A 55 -7.42 -10.62 -4.42
N LYS A 56 -6.50 -10.94 -5.34
CA LYS A 56 -5.33 -11.80 -5.10
C LYS A 56 -4.00 -11.11 -5.43
N LEU A 57 -3.99 -9.77 -5.48
CA LEU A 57 -2.82 -9.00 -5.88
C LEU A 57 -1.74 -9.09 -4.80
N ALA A 58 -0.64 -9.78 -5.10
CA ALA A 58 0.44 -10.05 -4.17
C ALA A 58 1.61 -9.06 -4.37
N VAL A 59 1.38 -7.80 -4.00
CA VAL A 59 2.40 -6.75 -4.21
C VAL A 59 3.46 -6.77 -3.11
N THR A 60 4.72 -6.87 -3.51
CA THR A 60 5.87 -6.85 -2.60
C THR A 60 6.30 -5.42 -2.25
N TYR A 61 6.96 -5.27 -1.09
CA TYR A 61 7.56 -3.98 -0.71
C TYR A 61 8.67 -3.56 -1.67
N ASP A 62 9.35 -4.53 -2.31
CA ASP A 62 10.41 -4.27 -3.28
C ASP A 62 9.83 -3.68 -4.57
N ALA A 63 8.70 -4.19 -5.06
CA ALA A 63 8.02 -3.64 -6.22
C ALA A 63 7.57 -2.17 -5.99
N ILE A 64 7.10 -1.86 -4.78
CA ILE A 64 6.71 -0.49 -4.41
C ILE A 64 7.97 0.39 -4.27
N ALA A 65 9.03 -0.11 -3.64
CA ALA A 65 10.27 0.64 -3.45
C ALA A 65 11.00 0.92 -4.78
N ALA A 66 10.95 0.00 -5.74
CA ALA A 66 11.52 0.16 -7.07
C ALA A 66 10.89 1.33 -7.85
N ARG A 67 9.65 1.72 -7.50
CA ARG A 67 8.95 2.88 -8.06
C ARG A 67 9.30 4.20 -7.35
N GLY A 68 10.23 4.18 -6.39
CA GLY A 68 10.72 5.38 -5.70
C GLY A 68 10.10 5.63 -4.33
N ALA A 69 9.19 4.78 -3.85
CA ALA A 69 8.65 4.92 -2.51
C ALA A 69 9.70 4.53 -1.44
N ARG A 70 9.86 5.39 -0.42
CA ARG A 70 10.76 5.09 0.70
C ARG A 70 10.24 3.87 1.46
N ARG A 71 11.07 2.85 1.66
CA ARG A 71 10.67 1.58 2.28
C ARG A 71 9.96 1.74 3.64
N GLN A 72 10.42 2.70 4.45
CA GLN A 72 9.85 3.01 5.76
C GLN A 72 8.45 3.65 5.71
N SER A 73 8.06 4.26 4.59
CA SER A 73 6.72 4.85 4.42
C SER A 73 5.71 3.92 3.77
N ILE A 74 6.15 2.81 3.16
CA ILE A 74 5.26 1.88 2.44
C ILE A 74 4.13 1.36 3.34
N ALA A 75 4.44 0.92 4.56
CA ALA A 75 3.43 0.41 5.49
C ALA A 75 2.35 1.47 5.82
N LYS A 76 2.78 2.72 6.03
CA LYS A 76 1.87 3.85 6.29
C LYS A 76 1.06 4.20 5.04
N ALA A 77 1.67 4.12 3.87
CA ALA A 77 1.00 4.40 2.61
C ALA A 77 -0.10 3.37 2.32
N ILE A 78 0.20 2.07 2.46
CA ILE A 78 -0.79 1.00 2.35
C ILE A 78 -1.96 1.23 3.33
N ALA A 79 -1.65 1.51 4.60
CA ALA A 79 -2.69 1.78 5.61
C ALA A 79 -3.58 2.98 5.23
N ARG A 80 -2.99 4.04 4.65
CA ARG A 80 -3.74 5.23 4.21
C ARG A 80 -4.64 4.94 3.01
N VAL A 81 -4.11 4.23 2.00
CA VAL A 81 -4.85 3.84 0.80
C VAL A 81 -6.02 2.91 1.16
N GLU A 82 -5.81 2.00 2.11
CA GLU A 82 -6.85 1.12 2.68
C GLU A 82 -7.90 1.95 3.44
N ALA A 83 -7.48 2.89 4.29
CA ALA A 83 -8.37 3.75 5.06
C ALA A 83 -9.28 4.65 4.18
N LEU A 84 -8.72 5.14 3.07
CA LEU A 84 -9.41 5.95 2.07
C LEU A 84 -10.30 5.11 1.12
N GLY A 85 -10.28 3.79 1.22
CA GLY A 85 -11.20 2.91 0.50
C GLY A 85 -10.84 2.67 -0.95
N PHE A 86 -9.58 2.85 -1.35
CA PHE A 86 -9.12 2.49 -2.71
C PHE A 86 -8.66 1.03 -2.81
N VAL A 87 -8.19 0.48 -1.68
CA VAL A 87 -7.66 -0.87 -1.58
C VAL A 87 -8.28 -1.56 -0.38
N GLU A 88 -8.50 -2.87 -0.50
CA GLU A 88 -8.82 -3.74 0.62
C GLU A 88 -7.73 -4.82 0.73
N CYS A 89 -7.22 -5.06 1.95
CA CYS A 89 -6.35 -6.19 2.20
C CYS A 89 -7.20 -7.47 2.35
N THR A 90 -7.23 -8.32 1.33
CA THR A 90 -8.05 -9.54 1.32
C THR A 90 -7.45 -10.66 2.15
N HIS A 91 -6.12 -10.72 2.22
CA HIS A 91 -5.41 -11.63 3.10
C HIS A 91 -4.23 -10.91 3.73
N ARG A 92 -4.12 -10.96 5.06
CA ARG A 92 -2.95 -10.44 5.77
C ARG A 92 -1.83 -11.47 5.66
N GLY A 93 -0.68 -11.05 5.15
CA GLY A 93 0.50 -11.89 5.10
C GLY A 93 1.05 -12.22 6.49
N ARG A 94 1.85 -13.28 6.58
CA ARG A 94 2.56 -13.67 7.82
C ARG A 94 4.05 -13.89 7.54
N ALA A 95 4.83 -13.94 8.61
CA ALA A 95 6.26 -14.24 8.52
C ALA A 95 6.47 -15.53 7.70
N ALA A 96 7.39 -15.47 6.75
CA ALA A 96 7.73 -16.63 5.95
C ALA A 96 8.29 -17.74 6.85
N GLN A 97 7.86 -18.97 6.61
CA GLN A 97 8.37 -20.15 7.31
C GLN A 97 9.19 -20.96 6.31
N ALA A 98 10.52 -20.93 6.46
CA ALA A 98 11.46 -21.51 5.51
C ALA A 98 11.20 -21.04 4.05
N GLU A 99 10.88 -21.98 3.16
CA GLU A 99 10.59 -21.76 1.74
C GLU A 99 9.19 -21.15 1.50
N TYR A 100 8.26 -21.28 2.45
CA TYR A 100 6.89 -20.82 2.27
C TYR A 100 6.78 -19.30 2.50
N ARG A 101 6.35 -18.60 1.45
CA ARG A 101 6.03 -17.17 1.49
C ARG A 101 4.53 -17.00 1.68
N PHE A 102 4.15 -16.12 2.61
CA PHE A 102 2.75 -15.77 2.86
C PHE A 102 2.58 -14.26 2.64
N PRO A 103 2.58 -13.80 1.38
CA PRO A 103 2.40 -12.38 1.08
C PRO A 103 1.00 -11.92 1.49
N ALA A 104 0.87 -10.62 1.78
CA ALA A 104 -0.44 -10.01 1.85
C ALA A 104 -1.02 -9.91 0.44
N THR A 105 -2.32 -10.11 0.31
CA THR A 105 -3.03 -9.94 -0.96
C THR A 105 -4.05 -8.82 -0.86
N TYR A 106 -4.27 -8.15 -1.98
CA TYR A 106 -5.08 -6.94 -2.04
C TYR A 106 -6.12 -6.98 -3.16
N ARG A 107 -7.17 -6.19 -3.00
CA ARG A 107 -8.20 -5.88 -4.00
C ARG A 107 -8.22 -4.37 -4.24
N LEU A 108 -8.23 -3.94 -5.50
CA LEU A 108 -8.59 -2.58 -5.88
C LEU A 108 -10.12 -2.46 -5.82
N THR A 109 -10.65 -1.51 -5.05
CA THR A 109 -12.11 -1.38 -4.81
C THR A 109 -12.84 -0.75 -6.00
N TYR A 110 -12.12 -0.07 -6.89
CA TYR A 110 -12.67 0.65 -8.04
C TYR A 110 -12.43 -0.08 -9.36
N VAL A 111 -11.82 -1.26 -9.33
CA VAL A 111 -11.61 -2.10 -10.50
C VAL A 111 -12.34 -3.42 -10.26
N THR A 112 -13.23 -3.81 -11.15
CA THR A 112 -13.71 -5.21 -11.20
C THR A 112 -13.91 -5.53 -12.67
N GLY A 113 -13.50 -6.72 -13.12
CA GLY A 113 -13.38 -7.04 -14.55
C GLY A 113 -14.57 -6.57 -15.39
N ASN A 114 -15.71 -7.26 -15.28
CA ASN A 114 -16.92 -6.95 -16.08
C ASN A 114 -18.01 -6.20 -15.31
N LEU A 115 -17.80 -5.91 -14.01
CA LEU A 115 -18.78 -5.23 -13.15
C LEU A 115 -18.23 -3.91 -12.61
N ASP A 116 -19.12 -3.05 -12.12
CA ASP A 116 -18.72 -1.80 -11.48
C ASP A 116 -17.97 -2.06 -10.16
N GLY A 117 -17.05 -1.16 -9.80
CA GLY A 117 -16.31 -1.21 -8.53
C GLY A 117 -17.23 -1.19 -7.30
N THR A 118 -16.74 -1.66 -6.15
CA THR A 118 -17.39 -1.36 -4.86
C THR A 118 -17.24 0.12 -4.49
N HIS A 119 -16.26 0.82 -5.08
CA HIS A 119 -16.05 2.27 -4.96
C HIS A 119 -16.10 2.79 -3.52
N GLU A 120 -15.42 2.08 -2.61
CA GLU A 120 -15.46 2.37 -1.17
C GLU A 120 -14.94 3.78 -0.82
N TRP A 121 -14.10 4.35 -1.68
CA TRP A 121 -13.67 5.75 -1.60
C TRP A 121 -14.82 6.77 -1.63
N ARG A 122 -16.00 6.42 -2.17
CA ARG A 122 -17.21 7.27 -2.12
C ARG A 122 -17.70 7.52 -0.70
N ARG A 123 -17.30 6.70 0.28
CA ARG A 123 -17.64 6.88 1.69
C ARG A 123 -16.95 8.09 2.32
N ILE A 124 -15.88 8.60 1.72
CA ILE A 124 -15.19 9.81 2.19
C ILE A 124 -15.94 11.04 1.70
N THR A 125 -16.90 11.49 2.49
CA THR A 125 -17.79 12.62 2.17
C THR A 125 -17.30 13.97 2.72
N SER A 126 -16.34 13.96 3.65
CA SER A 126 -15.76 15.18 4.24
C SER A 126 -14.28 14.98 4.56
N GLN A 127 -13.53 16.08 4.62
CA GLN A 127 -12.12 16.07 4.98
C GLN A 127 -11.90 15.50 6.39
N ALA A 128 -12.71 15.95 7.37
CA ALA A 128 -12.63 15.45 8.75
C ALA A 128 -12.90 13.93 8.84
N HIS A 129 -13.86 13.40 8.06
CA HIS A 129 -14.11 11.96 8.03
C HIS A 129 -12.91 11.21 7.45
N GLY A 130 -12.33 11.68 6.34
CA GLY A 130 -11.12 11.09 5.78
C GLY A 130 -9.94 11.12 6.74
N GLU A 131 -9.70 12.24 7.41
CA GLU A 131 -8.61 12.41 8.37
C GLU A 131 -8.78 11.47 9.57
N ALA A 132 -10.00 11.34 10.09
CA ALA A 132 -10.31 10.41 11.18
C ALA A 132 -10.03 8.95 10.79
N ARG A 133 -10.39 8.53 9.57
CA ARG A 133 -10.10 7.17 9.09
C ARG A 133 -8.60 6.93 8.92
N ILE A 134 -7.88 7.91 8.39
CA ILE A 134 -6.42 7.83 8.26
C ILE A 134 -5.77 7.74 9.65
N ALA A 135 -6.19 8.57 10.60
CA ALA A 135 -5.67 8.58 11.95
C ALA A 135 -5.89 7.22 12.64
N ALA A 136 -7.09 6.66 12.54
CA ALA A 136 -7.41 5.33 13.06
C ALA A 136 -6.52 4.24 12.46
N ALA A 137 -6.33 4.24 11.14
CA ALA A 137 -5.45 3.26 10.48
C ALA A 137 -3.97 3.42 10.86
N MET A 138 -3.50 4.65 11.06
CA MET A 138 -2.13 4.92 11.53
C MET A 138 -1.94 4.47 12.99
N GLN A 139 -2.94 4.65 13.84
CA GLN A 139 -2.92 4.18 15.22
C GLN A 139 -2.86 2.64 15.28
N GLU A 140 -3.74 1.95 14.54
CA GLU A 140 -3.74 0.48 14.46
C GLU A 140 -2.39 -0.06 13.97
N LEU A 141 -1.81 0.57 12.94
CA LEU A 141 -0.50 0.21 12.43
C LEU A 141 0.60 0.39 13.49
N GLU A 142 0.57 1.50 14.24
CA GLU A 142 1.54 1.80 15.29
C GLU A 142 1.43 0.76 16.41
N GLU A 143 0.22 0.49 16.91
CA GLU A 143 -0.07 -0.52 17.94
C GLU A 143 0.44 -1.90 17.52
N ARG A 144 0.16 -2.31 16.28
CA ARG A 144 0.65 -3.58 15.71
C ARG A 144 2.18 -3.63 15.62
N SER A 145 2.82 -2.51 15.28
CA SER A 145 4.28 -2.45 15.11
C SER A 145 5.05 -2.26 16.41
N ARG A 146 4.40 -1.76 17.47
CA ARG A 146 4.98 -1.44 18.77
C ARG A 146 5.77 -2.61 19.40
N PRO A 147 5.23 -3.84 19.54
CA PRO A 147 5.97 -4.92 20.18
C PRO A 147 7.24 -5.31 19.40
N LEU A 148 7.17 -5.33 18.06
CA LEU A 148 8.35 -5.58 17.23
C LEU A 148 9.40 -4.48 17.40
N ARG A 149 9.00 -3.21 17.38
CA ARG A 149 9.91 -2.08 17.57
C ARG A 149 10.58 -2.11 18.94
N GLN A 150 9.83 -2.38 20.00
CA GLN A 150 10.38 -2.55 21.36
C GLN A 150 11.39 -3.69 21.42
N ARG A 151 11.09 -4.84 20.79
CA ARG A 151 12.02 -5.98 20.73
C ARG A 151 13.30 -5.63 19.99
N LEU A 152 13.20 -4.98 18.83
CA LEU A 152 14.36 -4.55 18.03
C LEU A 152 15.21 -3.52 18.79
N GLN A 153 14.58 -2.57 19.48
CA GLN A 153 15.28 -1.58 20.29
C GLN A 153 16.05 -2.24 21.43
N ARG A 154 15.43 -3.17 22.17
CA ARG A 154 16.10 -3.92 23.24
C ARG A 154 17.30 -4.72 22.72
N ALA A 155 17.14 -5.42 21.60
CA ALA A 155 18.23 -6.15 20.96
C ALA A 155 19.38 -5.22 20.52
N ARG A 156 19.06 -4.02 20.01
CA ARG A 156 20.06 -3.03 19.62
C ARG A 156 20.86 -2.52 20.82
N VAL A 157 20.20 -2.25 21.94
CA VAL A 157 20.86 -1.80 23.17
C VAL A 157 21.75 -2.91 23.74
N ALA A 158 21.26 -4.15 23.79
CA ALA A 158 22.04 -5.29 24.28
C ALA A 158 23.30 -5.55 23.43
N ASN A 159 23.22 -5.33 22.11
CA ASN A 159 24.33 -5.55 21.18
C ASN A 159 25.26 -4.33 21.00
N ALA A 160 24.94 -3.18 21.58
CA ALA A 160 25.75 -1.96 21.48
C ALA A 160 27.20 -2.12 21.97
N PRO A 161 27.49 -2.70 23.17
CA PRO A 161 28.86 -2.86 23.64
C PRO A 161 29.70 -3.77 22.73
N VAL A 162 29.12 -4.86 22.22
CA VAL A 162 29.79 -5.78 21.28
C VAL A 162 30.13 -5.09 19.95
N ALA A 163 29.26 -4.20 19.47
CA ALA A 163 29.54 -3.41 18.28
C ALA A 163 30.65 -2.38 18.50
N GLU A 164 30.75 -1.81 19.70
CA GLU A 164 31.79 -0.85 20.07
C GLU A 164 33.15 -1.52 20.22
N GLU A 165 33.21 -2.69 20.85
CA GLU A 165 34.43 -3.52 20.94
C GLU A 165 34.94 -3.93 19.55
N ARG A 166 34.04 -4.35 18.64
CA ARG A 166 34.41 -4.67 17.25
C ARG A 166 34.97 -3.46 16.49
N ARG A 167 34.42 -2.27 16.72
CA ARG A 167 34.94 -1.02 16.12
C ARG A 167 36.33 -0.68 16.64
N LYS A 168 36.53 -0.77 17.96
CA LYS A 168 37.83 -0.55 18.61
C LYS A 168 38.88 -1.57 18.15
N ALA A 169 38.52 -2.85 18.05
CA ALA A 169 39.41 -3.91 17.58
C ALA A 169 39.83 -3.77 16.11
N ASN A 170 38.94 -3.26 15.25
CA ASN A 170 39.28 -2.98 13.85
C ASN A 170 40.12 -1.70 13.68
N ALA A 171 39.94 -0.70 14.55
CA ALA A 171 40.76 0.52 14.54
C ALA A 171 42.21 0.27 14.95
N ASN A 172 42.47 -0.71 15.83
CA ASN A 172 43.82 -1.10 16.25
C ASN A 172 44.56 -2.03 15.25
N ARG A 173 43.95 -2.38 14.11
CA ARG A 173 44.55 -3.23 13.07
C ARG A 173 45.04 -2.45 11.85
N GLN A 174 44.86 -1.13 11.83
CA GLN A 174 45.40 -0.21 10.81
C GLN A 174 46.56 0.57 11.39
#